data_AF-A0A7J5TSU0-F1
#
_entry.id   AF-A0A7J5TSU0-F1
#
_cell.length_a   1.000
_cell.length_b   1.000
_cell.length_c   1.000
_cell.angle_alpha   90.00
_cell.angle_beta   90.00
_cell.angle_gamma   90.00
#
_symmetry.space_group_name_H-M   'P 1'
#
loop_
_entity.id
_entity.type
_entity.pdbx_description
1 polymer ?
#
loop_
_entity_poly.entity_id
_entity_poly.type
_entity_poly.pdbx_seq_one_letter_code
_entity_poly.pdbx_strand_id
1 'polypeptide(L)' 'MLIHQRKHELRQVLNAIFYVVKGYNPWWLMPTDLLPWKSVYYYYAKFRKAGIWRELNDALRAKSAKRPSAS' A
#
# COMPACT_ATOMS: atom_id res chain seq x y z
N MET A 1 -24.69 -14.01 4.87
CA MET A 1 -23.73 -12.88 4.90
C MET A 1 -22.72 -13.07 3.79
N LEU A 2 -22.83 -12.31 2.71
CA LEU A 2 -21.87 -12.34 1.61
C LEU A 2 -20.56 -11.69 2.10
N ILE A 3 -19.65 -12.52 2.58
CA ILE A 3 -18.25 -12.15 2.76
C ILE A 3 -17.80 -11.72 1.38
N HIS A 4 -17.70 -10.41 1.15
CA HIS A 4 -17.12 -9.89 -0.08
C HIS A 4 -15.66 -10.34 -0.08
N GLN A 5 -15.41 -11.47 -0.73
CA GLN A 5 -14.08 -11.99 -1.02
C GLN A 5 -13.33 -10.87 -1.72
N ARG A 6 -12.47 -10.17 -0.99
CA ARG A 6 -11.54 -9.25 -1.62
C ARG A 6 -10.69 -10.14 -2.52
N LYS A 7 -10.87 -10.02 -3.84
CA LYS A 7 -10.09 -10.77 -4.85
C LYS A 7 -8.58 -10.69 -4.63
N HIS A 8 -8.11 -9.70 -3.87
CA HIS A 8 -6.71 -9.51 -3.50
C HIS A 8 -6.57 -9.24 -2.02
N GLU A 9 -5.63 -9.94 -1.39
CA GLU A 9 -5.20 -9.67 -0.02
C GLU A 9 -4.63 -8.24 0.09
N LEU A 10 -5.07 -7.49 1.11
CA LEU A 10 -4.66 -6.09 1.29
C LEU A 10 -3.14 -5.97 1.42
N ARG A 11 -2.49 -6.95 2.04
CA ARG A 11 -1.03 -7.01 2.17
C ARG A 11 -0.33 -7.09 0.80
N GLN A 12 -0.86 -7.86 -0.15
CA GLN A 12 -0.29 -7.95 -1.49
C GLN A 12 -0.42 -6.62 -2.24
N VAL A 13 -1.58 -5.96 -2.12
CA VAL A 13 -1.81 -4.63 -2.69
C VAL A 13 -0.81 -3.62 -2.12
N LEU A 14 -0.64 -3.58 -0.81
CA LEU A 14 0.30 -2.66 -0.16
C LEU A 14 1.74 -2.94 -0.55
N ASN A 15 2.17 -4.21 -0.57
CA ASN A 15 3.51 -4.60 -1.04
C ASN A 15 3.77 -4.11 -2.47
N ALA A 16 2.80 -4.30 -3.36
CA ALA A 16 2.88 -3.87 -4.75
C ALA A 16 2.93 -2.33 -4.88
N ILE A 17 2.16 -1.60 -4.07
CA ILE A 17 2.24 -0.13 -4.03
C ILE A 17 3.60 0.34 -3.51
N PHE A 18 4.13 -0.29 -2.46
CA PHE A 18 5.43 0.07 -1.90
C PHE A 18 6.58 -0.21 -2.87
N TYR A 19 6.48 -1.26 -3.69
CA TYR A 19 7.44 -1.50 -4.77
C TYR A 19 7.53 -0.30 -5.71
N VAL A 20 6.39 0.20 -6.18
CA VAL A 20 6.33 1.33 -7.11
C VAL A 20 6.79 2.63 -6.45
N VAL A 21 6.24 2.96 -5.28
CA VAL A 21 6.48 4.25 -4.62
C VAL A 21 7.89 4.36 -4.03
N LYS A 22 8.44 3.29 -3.45
CA LYS A 22 9.78 3.31 -2.84
C LYS A 22 10.89 3.25 -3.89
N GLY A 23 10.67 2.50 -4.97
CA GLY A 23 11.65 2.33 -6.04
C GLY A 23 11.60 3.42 -7.11
N TYR A 24 10.60 4.30 -7.08
CA TYR A 24 10.25 5.20 -8.20
C TYR A 24 10.05 4.44 -9.53
N ASN A 25 9.66 3.17 -9.44
CA ASN A 25 9.53 2.30 -10.59
C ASN A 25 8.24 2.62 -11.33
N PRO A 26 8.27 2.74 -12.67
CA PRO A 26 7.05 2.93 -13.43
C PRO A 26 6.07 1.77 -13.22
N TRP A 27 4.77 2.07 -13.17
CA TRP A 27 3.72 1.06 -12.95
C TRP A 27 3.78 -0.11 -13.94
N TRP A 28 4.13 0.16 -15.20
CA TRP A 28 4.22 -0.86 -16.26
C TRP A 28 5.47 -1.76 -16.15
N LEU A 29 6.46 -1.38 -15.33
CA LEU A 29 7.67 -2.18 -15.09
C LEU A 29 7.51 -3.13 -13.90
N MET A 30 6.29 -3.22 -13.33
CA MET A 30 6.04 -4.11 -12.22
C MET A 30 6.32 -5.57 -12.59
N PRO A 31 7.03 -6.32 -11.72
CA PRO A 31 7.28 -7.73 -11.95
C PRO A 31 5.97 -8.53 -11.83
N THR A 32 5.91 -9.65 -12.55
CA THR A 32 4.69 -10.44 -12.76
C THR A 32 4.29 -11.31 -11.57
N ASP A 33 5.18 -11.45 -10.59
CA ASP A 33 4.93 -12.08 -9.29
C ASP A 33 4.09 -11.20 -8.36
N LEU A 34 4.03 -9.89 -8.64
CA LEU A 34 3.13 -8.95 -7.99
C LEU A 34 1.79 -8.85 -8.72
N LEU A 35 0.83 -8.19 -8.07
CA LEU A 35 -0.46 -7.91 -8.67
C LEU A 35 -0.31 -7.10 -9.97
N PRO A 36 -1.16 -7.35 -10.99
CA PRO A 36 -1.14 -6.58 -12.22
C PRO A 36 -1.22 -5.08 -11.95
N TRP A 37 -0.37 -4.30 -12.61
CA TRP A 37 -0.19 -2.87 -12.32
C TRP A 37 -1.50 -2.08 -12.33
N LYS A 38 -2.47 -2.45 -13.19
CA LYS A 38 -3.79 -1.83 -13.27
C LYS A 38 -4.58 -1.99 -11.97
N SER A 39 -4.54 -3.18 -11.37
CA SER A 39 -5.17 -3.46 -10.08
C SER A 39 -4.51 -2.66 -8.97
N VAL A 40 -3.18 -2.62 -8.95
CA VAL A 40 -2.41 -1.87 -7.95
C VAL A 40 -2.71 -0.38 -8.04
N TYR A 41 -2.71 0.18 -9.26
CA TYR A 41 -3.07 1.57 -9.51
C TYR A 41 -4.51 1.88 -9.08
N TYR A 42 -5.46 1.00 -9.36
CA TYR A 42 -6.85 1.15 -8.91
C TYR A 42 -6.94 1.30 -7.38
N TYR A 43 -6.26 0.44 -6.62
CA TYR A 43 -6.24 0.54 -5.16
C TYR A 43 -5.49 1.79 -4.68
N TYR A 44 -4.36 2.12 -5.30
CA TYR A 44 -3.61 3.33 -4.98
C TYR A 44 -4.47 4.59 -5.14
N ALA A 45 -5.16 4.73 -6.28
CA ALA A 45 -6.05 5.85 -6.55
C ALA A 45 -7.23 5.90 -5.57
N LYS A 46 -7.81 4.74 -5.25
CA LYS A 46 -8.89 4.62 -4.27
C LYS A 46 -8.44 5.08 -2.87
N PHE A 47 -7.27 4.65 -2.41
CA PHE A 47 -6.71 5.04 -1.12
C PHE A 47 -6.34 6.52 -1.07
N ARG A 48 -5.81 7.05 -2.17
CA ARG A 48 -5.52 8.48 -2.30
C ARG A 48 -6.78 9.33 -2.21
N LYS A 49 -7.85 8.96 -2.93
CA LYS A 49 -9.13 9.66 -2.87
C LYS A 49 -9.78 9.58 -1.49
N ALA A 50 -9.63 8.45 -0.81
CA ALA A 50 -10.17 8.22 0.52
C ALA A 50 -9.33 8.83 1.67
N GLY A 51 -8.16 9.43 1.38
CA GLY A 51 -7.30 10.00 2.42
C GLY A 51 -6.51 8.99 3.27
N ILE A 52 -6.63 7.69 2.97
CA ILE A 52 -6.06 6.58 3.77
C ILE A 52 -4.54 6.70 3.94
N TRP A 53 -3.83 7.26 2.96
CA TRP A 53 -2.38 7.46 3.06
C TRP A 53 -1.97 8.38 4.22
N ARG A 54 -2.79 9.38 4.53
CA ARG A 54 -2.53 10.29 5.66
C ARG A 54 -2.68 9.53 6.97
N GLU A 55 -3.82 8.86 7.15
CA GLU A 55 -4.12 8.06 8.34
C GLU A 55 -3.05 6.98 8.59
N LEU A 56 -2.62 6.28 7.53
CA LEU A 56 -1.58 5.26 7.63
C LEU A 56 -0.25 5.86 8.08
N ASN A 57 0.17 6.99 7.50
CA ASN A 57 1.40 7.67 7.89
C ASN A 57 1.34 8.20 9.33
N ASP A 58 0.20 8.75 9.74
CA ASP A 58 0.02 9.26 11.09
C ASP A 58 0.07 8.13 12.13
N ALA A 59 -0.58 6.99 11.84
CA ALA A 59 -0.52 5.80 12.67
C ALA A 59 0.92 5.25 12.77
N LEU A 60 1.67 5.23 11.67
CA LEU A 60 3.07 4.80 11.66
C LEU A 60 3.97 5.75 12.46
N ARG A 61 3.78 7.07 12.33
CA ARG A 61 4.52 8.08 13.09
C ARG A 61 4.23 7.98 14.60
N ALA A 62 2.96 7.80 14.96
CA ALA A 62 2.57 7.60 16.35
C ALA A 62 3.20 6.31 16.94
N LYS A 63 3.32 5.26 16.14
CA LYS A 63 4.00 4.02 16.55
C LYS A 63 5.52 4.17 16.64
N SER A 64 6.16 4.91 15.73
CA SER A 64 7.61 5.16 15.78
C SER A 64 8.00 6.09 16.93
N ALA A 65 7.17 7.09 17.24
CA ALA A 65 7.41 8.01 18.36
C ALA A 65 7.41 7.32 19.73
N LYS A 66 6.74 6.15 19.84
CA LYS A 66 6.72 5.33 21.07
C LYS A 66 7.95 4.41 21.22
N ARG A 67 8.85 4.37 20.24
CA ARG A 67 10.08 3.59 20.32
C ARG A 67 11.19 4.56 20.76
N PRO A 68 11.71 4.49 22.00
CA PRO A 68 12.84 5.33 22.37
C PRO A 68 13.97 5.00 21.41
N SER A 69 14.61 6.04 20.87
CA SER A 69 15.83 5.89 20.08
C SER A 69 16.84 5.15 20.93
N ALA A 70 17.06 3.87 20.65
CA ALA A 70 18.22 3.15 21.13
C ALA A 70 19.43 3.80 20.44
N SER A 71 20.07 4.72 21.16
CA SER A 71 21.42 5.20 20.90
C SER A 71 22.43 4.15 21.37
#